data_AF-A0A6G7YUZ7-F1
#
_entry.id   AF-A0A6G7YUZ7-F1
#
_cell.length_a   1.000
_cell.length_b   1.000
_cell.length_c   1.000
_cell.angle_alpha   90.00
_cell.angle_beta   90.00
_cell.angle_gamma   90.00
#
_symmetry.space_group_name_H-M   'P 1'
#
loop_
_entity.id
_entity.type
_entity.pdbx_description
1 polymer ?
#
loop_
_entity_poly.entity_id
_entity_poly.type
_entity_poly.pdbx_seq_one_letter_code
_entity_poly.pdbx_strand_id
1 'polypeptide(L)'
;MSIRVLSVVALVCTLPLLSAFTGQSAPSKADAQRAPVASEGSKKGSTEHWKNYQVQSIKSAPRGMSSIVVLRPVGAVAGQAINVYVNGEYLGSLRPGAYTQSPVCPGTNRISFAETNVQNQYREKSEAGQAISQSEDTVSFYTIDVQDGVFVATALEEATALQQLSKMPLKQHHTISRVSTRSCALN
;
A
#
# COMPACT_ATOMS: atom_id res chain seq x y z
N MET A 1 -21.01 -43.91 33.04
CA MET A 1 -20.64 -44.71 31.86
C MET A 1 -20.77 -43.85 30.61
N SER A 2 -19.65 -43.41 30.02
CA SER A 2 -19.52 -43.12 28.59
C SER A 2 -18.07 -42.76 28.28
N ILE A 3 -17.32 -43.77 27.85
CA ILE A 3 -16.00 -43.65 27.23
C ILE A 3 -16.17 -44.22 25.84
N ARG A 4 -16.02 -43.41 24.79
CA ARG A 4 -15.68 -43.75 23.39
C ARG A 4 -15.39 -42.43 22.67
N VAL A 5 -14.47 -42.26 21.72
CA VAL A 5 -13.44 -43.05 21.02
C VAL A 5 -12.65 -41.96 20.28
N LEU A 6 -11.32 -41.94 20.31
CA LEU A 6 -10.54 -41.25 19.28
C LEU A 6 -9.53 -42.24 18.70
N SER A 7 -9.78 -42.62 17.44
CA SER A 7 -8.90 -43.45 16.64
C SER A 7 -7.63 -42.69 16.30
N VAL A 8 -6.49 -43.35 16.53
CA VAL A 8 -5.15 -42.88 16.18
C VAL A 8 -4.87 -43.23 14.72
N VAL A 9 -4.44 -42.20 13.99
CA VAL A 9 -3.96 -42.17 12.62
C VAL A 9 -2.63 -42.90 12.50
N ALA A 10 -2.49 -43.81 11.52
CA ALA A 10 -1.23 -44.06 10.80
C ALA A 10 -1.47 -45.04 9.64
N LEU A 11 -1.38 -44.58 8.40
CA LEU A 11 -1.10 -45.47 7.28
C LEU A 11 -0.23 -44.78 6.21
N VAL A 12 1.08 -44.96 6.40
CA VAL A 12 2.12 -45.31 5.43
C VAL A 12 1.90 -44.84 3.98
N CYS A 13 2.65 -43.81 3.57
CA CYS A 13 2.86 -43.44 2.18
C CYS A 13 4.25 -43.95 1.74
N THR A 14 4.28 -44.95 0.86
CA THR A 14 5.50 -45.47 0.22
C THR A 14 5.77 -44.70 -1.07
N LEU A 15 6.91 -44.02 -1.15
CA LEU A 15 7.45 -43.41 -2.37
C LEU A 15 8.56 -44.32 -2.94
N PRO A 16 8.55 -44.64 -4.25
CA PRO A 16 9.65 -45.35 -4.87
C PRO A 16 10.80 -44.39 -5.25
N LEU A 17 12.02 -44.78 -4.87
CA LEU A 17 13.26 -44.39 -5.54
C LEU A 17 13.27 -44.96 -6.96
N LEU A 18 13.74 -44.19 -7.96
CA LEU A 18 14.72 -44.65 -8.96
C LEU A 18 15.25 -43.47 -9.81
N SER A 19 16.54 -43.21 -9.63
CA SER A 19 17.61 -43.03 -10.64
C SER A 19 17.28 -42.45 -12.03
N ALA A 20 17.98 -41.39 -12.43
CA ALA A 20 19.11 -41.48 -13.37
C ALA A 20 19.59 -40.09 -13.84
N PHE A 21 20.85 -39.80 -13.51
CA PHE A 21 21.71 -38.82 -14.16
C PHE A 21 22.06 -39.31 -15.58
N THR A 22 22.02 -38.44 -16.59
CA THR A 22 23.03 -38.29 -17.67
C THR A 22 22.48 -37.35 -18.75
N GLY A 23 23.31 -36.41 -19.22
CA GLY A 23 22.92 -35.53 -20.32
C GLY A 23 23.76 -34.26 -20.45
N GLN A 24 25.08 -34.39 -20.42
CA GLN A 24 25.99 -33.32 -20.80
C GLN A 24 25.95 -33.17 -22.33
N SER A 25 25.55 -32.01 -22.84
CA SER A 25 25.81 -31.62 -24.24
C SER A 25 26.42 -30.22 -24.27
N ALA A 26 27.57 -30.11 -24.92
CA ALA A 26 28.39 -28.91 -25.06
C ALA A 26 27.78 -27.95 -26.09
N PRO A 27 28.10 -26.63 -26.01
CA PRO A 27 27.66 -25.65 -26.99
C PRO A 27 28.52 -25.70 -28.27
N SER A 28 27.88 -25.83 -29.44
CA SER A 28 28.56 -25.66 -30.73
C SER A 28 28.70 -24.18 -31.08
N LYS A 29 29.94 -23.75 -31.32
CA LYS A 29 30.29 -22.50 -32.00
C LYS A 29 29.65 -22.44 -33.39
N ALA A 30 29.00 -21.32 -33.71
CA ALA A 30 28.85 -20.84 -35.06
C ALA A 30 29.02 -19.32 -35.04
N ASP A 31 30.23 -18.90 -35.39
CA ASP A 31 30.61 -17.52 -35.67
C ASP A 31 29.93 -17.07 -36.97
N ALA A 32 29.18 -15.97 -36.92
CA ALA A 32 28.84 -15.16 -38.08
C ALA A 32 29.29 -13.72 -37.78
N GLN A 33 30.46 -13.39 -38.30
CA GLN A 33 31.06 -12.05 -38.25
C GLN A 33 30.16 -11.04 -38.96
N ARG A 34 29.74 -10.00 -38.24
CA ARG A 34 29.37 -8.72 -38.83
C ARG A 34 30.23 -7.63 -38.18
N ALA A 35 31.07 -7.01 -38.99
CA ALA A 35 31.94 -5.91 -38.60
C ALA A 35 31.13 -4.73 -38.00
N PRO A 36 31.70 -3.96 -37.07
CA PRO A 36 30.97 -2.99 -36.27
C PRO A 36 30.68 -1.71 -37.07
N VAL A 37 29.42 -1.32 -37.13
CA VAL A 37 29.06 0.08 -37.44
C VAL A 37 29.26 0.85 -36.15
N ALA A 38 30.29 1.71 -36.13
CA ALA A 38 30.47 2.69 -35.08
C ALA A 38 29.27 3.65 -35.09
N SER A 39 28.37 3.49 -34.13
CA SER A 39 27.52 4.57 -33.66
C SER A 39 28.11 5.04 -32.33
N GLU A 40 28.72 6.23 -32.33
CA GLU A 40 28.98 7.01 -31.12
C GLU A 40 27.64 7.41 -30.49
N GLY A 41 26.96 6.44 -29.89
CA GLY A 41 25.85 6.67 -29.01
C GLY A 41 26.43 7.01 -27.64
N SER A 42 26.50 8.30 -27.34
CA SER A 42 26.82 8.82 -26.01
C SER A 42 25.90 8.15 -24.98
N LYS A 43 26.38 7.08 -24.31
CA LYS A 43 25.69 6.48 -23.17
C LYS A 43 25.89 7.40 -21.97
N LYS A 44 25.17 8.51 -21.95
CA LYS A 44 24.75 9.09 -20.68
C LYS A 44 23.80 8.07 -20.07
N GLY A 45 24.34 7.19 -19.24
CA GLY A 45 23.51 6.39 -18.34
C GLY A 45 22.64 7.39 -17.58
N SER A 46 21.33 7.34 -17.81
CA SER A 46 20.38 8.00 -16.93
C SER A 46 20.56 7.35 -15.56
N THR A 47 21.30 8.00 -14.67
CA THR A 47 21.37 7.57 -13.28
C THR A 47 20.05 7.94 -12.62
N GLU A 48 19.02 7.17 -12.93
CA GLU A 48 17.74 7.21 -12.23
C GLU A 48 18.00 6.75 -10.79
N HIS A 49 18.21 7.71 -9.89
CA HIS A 49 18.34 7.45 -8.47
C HIS A 49 16.94 7.31 -7.87
N TRP A 50 16.43 6.08 -7.84
CA TRP A 50 15.18 5.75 -7.14
C TRP A 50 15.38 5.95 -5.63
N LYS A 51 14.88 7.07 -5.09
CA LYS A 51 14.77 7.29 -3.64
C LYS A 51 13.62 6.45 -3.10
N ASN A 52 13.88 5.16 -2.95
CA ASN A 52 12.97 4.24 -2.30
C ASN A 52 13.00 4.53 -0.80
N TYR A 53 11.90 5.11 -0.31
CA TYR A 53 11.56 5.26 1.10
C TYR A 53 12.37 6.32 1.85
N GLN A 54 11.73 7.47 2.07
CA GLN A 54 12.17 8.43 3.07
C GLN A 54 11.23 8.34 4.26
N VAL A 55 11.81 8.17 5.45
CA VAL A 55 11.12 8.46 6.71
C VAL A 55 10.84 9.96 6.72
N GLN A 56 9.66 10.36 6.26
CA GLN A 56 9.22 11.75 6.38
C GLN A 56 8.52 11.94 7.70
N SER A 57 8.84 13.03 8.40
CA SER A 57 8.02 13.51 9.50
C SER A 57 6.64 13.93 8.98
N ILE A 58 5.63 13.83 9.83
CA ILE A 58 4.30 14.37 9.55
C ILE A 58 4.43 15.87 9.35
N LYS A 59 3.89 16.38 8.26
CA LYS A 59 3.86 17.81 7.96
C LYS A 59 2.75 18.46 8.77
N SER A 60 2.92 19.70 9.19
CA SER A 60 1.82 20.50 9.70
C SER A 60 0.76 20.70 8.63
N ALA A 61 -0.49 20.93 9.05
CA ALA A 61 -1.53 21.36 8.14
C ALA A 61 -1.15 22.73 7.51
N PRO A 62 -1.40 22.95 6.20
CA PRO A 62 -1.28 24.29 5.62
C PRO A 62 -2.25 25.26 6.30
N ARG A 63 -1.88 26.55 6.36
CA ARG A 63 -2.72 27.58 6.98
C ARG A 63 -4.12 27.61 6.35
N GLY A 64 -5.15 27.64 7.18
CA GLY A 64 -6.55 27.66 6.78
C GLY A 64 -7.04 26.34 6.17
N MET A 65 -6.23 25.27 6.25
CA MET A 65 -6.58 23.94 5.80
C MET A 65 -6.44 22.95 6.95
N SER A 66 -6.98 21.75 6.74
CA SER A 66 -6.74 20.62 7.62
C SER A 66 -5.81 19.63 6.92
N SER A 67 -5.23 18.70 7.66
CA SER A 67 -4.50 17.57 7.10
C SER A 67 -4.98 16.28 7.71
N ILE A 68 -5.19 15.27 6.88
CA ILE A 68 -5.40 13.90 7.37
C ILE A 68 -4.14 13.09 7.19
N VAL A 69 -3.89 12.21 8.14
CA VAL A 69 -2.87 11.16 8.09
C VAL A 69 -3.59 9.83 8.26
N VAL A 70 -3.44 8.96 7.27
CA VAL A 70 -4.01 7.62 7.29
C VAL A 70 -2.88 6.61 7.37
N LEU A 71 -2.95 5.76 8.39
CA LEU A 71 -1.95 4.75 8.71
C LEU A 71 -2.53 3.36 8.48
N ARG A 72 -1.68 2.44 8.02
CA ARG A 72 -1.97 1.02 7.98
C ARG A 72 -0.85 0.26 8.70
N PRO A 73 -1.00 -0.02 10.01
CA PRO A 73 -0.04 -0.86 10.73
C PRO A 73 0.09 -2.24 10.07
N VAL A 74 1.25 -2.89 10.27
CA VAL A 74 1.45 -4.27 9.81
C VAL A 74 0.46 -5.18 10.55
N GLY A 75 -0.29 -5.99 9.80
CA GLY A 75 -1.27 -6.92 10.38
C GLY A 75 -2.61 -6.31 10.79
N ALA A 76 -2.82 -5.00 10.65
CA ALA A 76 -4.11 -4.37 10.98
C ALA A 76 -5.25 -4.88 10.08
N VAL A 77 -4.97 -4.99 8.78
CA VAL A 77 -5.93 -5.43 7.76
C VAL A 77 -5.20 -6.31 6.75
N ALA A 78 -5.84 -7.40 6.31
CA ALA A 78 -5.31 -8.30 5.29
C ALA A 78 -5.22 -7.66 3.89
N GLY A 79 -4.64 -8.37 2.92
CA GLY A 79 -4.55 -7.93 1.53
C GLY A 79 -3.28 -7.14 1.18
N GLN A 80 -3.02 -7.00 -0.12
CA GLN A 80 -1.76 -6.43 -0.62
C GLN A 80 -1.68 -4.92 -0.41
N ALA A 81 -2.73 -4.19 -0.78
CA ALA A 81 -2.79 -2.74 -0.66
C ALA A 81 -4.24 -2.26 -0.53
N ILE A 82 -4.45 -1.26 0.32
CA ILE A 82 -5.76 -0.64 0.55
C ILE A 82 -5.72 0.77 -0.05
N ASN A 83 -6.58 1.01 -1.04
CA ASN A 83 -6.81 2.31 -1.62
C ASN A 83 -7.57 3.18 -0.62
N VAL A 84 -7.11 4.41 -0.43
CA VAL A 84 -7.73 5.42 0.41
C VAL A 84 -8.37 6.46 -0.50
N TYR A 85 -9.61 6.81 -0.20
CA TYR A 85 -10.34 7.86 -0.89
C TYR A 85 -10.82 8.91 0.11
N VAL A 86 -10.76 10.17 -0.31
CA VAL A 86 -11.31 11.31 0.42
C VAL A 86 -12.25 12.04 -0.52
N ASN A 87 -13.50 12.20 -0.11
CA ASN A 87 -14.57 12.79 -0.90
C ASN A 87 -14.72 12.12 -2.28
N GLY A 88 -14.50 10.80 -2.35
CA GLY A 88 -14.53 10.01 -3.59
C GLY A 88 -13.27 10.14 -4.46
N GLU A 89 -12.32 10.98 -4.08
CA GLU A 89 -11.07 11.19 -4.80
C GLU A 89 -9.95 10.32 -4.24
N TYR A 90 -9.15 9.75 -5.13
CA TYR A 90 -8.07 8.85 -4.78
C TYR A 90 -6.93 9.60 -4.07
N LEU A 91 -6.61 9.19 -2.85
CA LEU A 91 -5.51 9.73 -2.07
C LEU A 91 -4.22 8.93 -2.28
N GLY A 92 -4.31 7.60 -2.19
CA GLY A 92 -3.16 6.71 -2.32
C GLY A 92 -3.49 5.27 -2.01
N SER A 93 -2.51 4.38 -2.17
CA SER A 93 -2.65 2.96 -1.85
C SER A 93 -1.67 2.57 -0.76
N LEU A 94 -2.19 2.10 0.37
CA LEU A 94 -1.42 1.75 1.55
C LEU A 94 -1.11 0.27 1.59
N ARG A 95 0.18 -0.07 1.45
CA ARG A 95 0.73 -1.38 1.79
C ARG A 95 0.80 -1.56 3.31
N PRO A 96 0.93 -2.79 3.83
CA PRO A 96 1.15 -3.01 5.26
C PRO A 96 2.37 -2.23 5.77
N GLY A 97 2.24 -1.58 6.93
CA GLY A 97 3.31 -0.79 7.55
C GLY A 97 3.57 0.55 6.88
N ALA A 98 2.59 1.09 6.17
CA ALA A 98 2.73 2.33 5.42
C ALA A 98 1.69 3.37 5.82
N TYR A 99 1.99 4.64 5.52
CA TYR A 99 1.07 5.75 5.76
C TYR A 99 1.03 6.71 4.56
N THR A 100 -0.04 7.51 4.50
CA THR A 100 -0.20 8.63 3.58
C THR A 100 -0.70 9.86 4.33
N GLN A 101 -0.40 11.04 3.80
CA GLN A 101 -0.82 12.32 4.34
C GLN A 101 -1.27 13.21 3.18
N SER A 102 -2.38 13.92 3.35
CA SER A 102 -2.81 14.96 2.43
C SER A 102 -3.49 16.11 3.15
N PRO A 103 -3.30 17.36 2.67
CA PRO A 103 -4.20 18.44 3.04
C PRO A 103 -5.61 18.14 2.54
N VAL A 104 -6.60 18.60 3.28
CA VAL A 104 -8.03 18.52 2.98
C VAL A 104 -8.71 19.81 3.41
N CYS A 105 -9.93 20.01 2.93
CA CYS A 105 -10.79 21.09 3.39
C CYS A 105 -11.14 20.93 4.87
N PRO A 106 -11.18 22.02 5.65
CA PRO A 106 -11.87 22.02 6.93
C PRO A 106 -13.35 21.69 6.77
N GLY A 107 -13.97 21.19 7.84
CA GLY A 107 -15.37 20.75 7.86
C GLY A 107 -15.55 19.26 7.61
N THR A 108 -16.70 18.88 7.08
CA THR A 108 -17.06 17.46 6.89
C THR A 108 -16.44 16.92 5.61
N ASN A 109 -15.60 15.91 5.74
CA ASN A 109 -15.06 15.11 4.64
C ASN A 109 -15.61 13.68 4.74
N ARG A 110 -15.57 12.93 3.63
CA ARG A 110 -15.92 11.50 3.60
C ARG A 110 -14.70 10.67 3.28
N ILE A 111 -14.34 9.76 4.16
CA ILE A 111 -13.23 8.83 3.95
C ILE A 111 -13.77 7.43 3.64
N SER A 112 -13.22 6.78 2.62
CA SER A 112 -13.53 5.38 2.31
C SER A 112 -12.26 4.63 1.93
N PHE A 113 -12.35 3.30 2.01
CA PHE A 113 -11.25 2.41 1.71
C PHE A 113 -11.73 1.27 0.83
N ALA A 114 -10.82 0.77 0.00
CA ALA A 114 -11.10 -0.41 -0.79
C ALA A 114 -9.83 -1.23 -1.02
N GLU A 115 -9.99 -2.54 -1.17
CA GLU A 115 -8.88 -3.38 -1.58
C GLU A 115 -8.45 -3.02 -3.00
N THR A 116 -7.14 -3.11 -3.28
CA THR A 116 -6.66 -2.99 -4.65
C THR A 116 -6.98 -4.29 -5.40
N ASN A 117 -8.12 -4.35 -6.08
CA ASN A 117 -8.52 -5.50 -6.87
C ASN A 117 -8.88 -5.08 -8.32
N VAL A 118 -8.15 -5.65 -9.29
CA VAL A 118 -8.39 -5.46 -10.73
C VAL A 118 -9.82 -5.80 -11.16
N GLN A 119 -10.49 -6.73 -10.49
CA GLN A 119 -11.85 -7.15 -10.84
C GLN A 119 -12.93 -6.11 -10.43
N ASN A 120 -12.65 -5.25 -9.43
CA ASN A 120 -13.64 -4.34 -8.85
C ASN A 120 -13.28 -2.84 -8.99
N GLN A 121 -12.21 -2.53 -9.76
CA GLN A 121 -11.48 -1.24 -9.86
C GLN A 121 -12.29 0.07 -10.02
N TYR A 122 -13.61 0.00 -10.20
CA TYR A 122 -14.47 1.17 -10.41
C TYR A 122 -15.68 1.26 -9.47
N ARG A 123 -16.12 0.17 -8.84
CA ARG A 123 -17.31 0.19 -7.98
C ARG A 123 -17.02 0.86 -6.63
N GLU A 124 -15.80 0.70 -6.17
CA GLU A 124 -15.28 1.17 -4.88
C GLU A 124 -15.28 2.71 -4.74
N LYS A 125 -15.22 3.45 -5.86
CA LYS A 125 -15.30 4.92 -5.87
C LYS A 125 -16.69 5.46 -5.53
N SER A 126 -17.72 4.63 -5.63
CA SER A 126 -19.13 5.00 -5.42
C SER A 126 -19.63 4.79 -3.99
N GLU A 127 -18.81 4.22 -3.11
CA GLU A 127 -19.23 3.93 -1.74
C GLU A 127 -19.32 5.21 -0.90
N ALA A 128 -20.41 5.33 -0.15
CA ALA A 128 -20.62 6.43 0.78
C ALA A 128 -19.62 6.33 1.93
N GLY A 129 -18.51 7.06 1.83
CA GLY A 129 -17.48 7.07 2.87
C GLY A 129 -18.00 7.56 4.22
N GLN A 130 -17.30 7.14 5.28
CA GLN A 130 -17.52 7.58 6.65
C GLN A 130 -17.29 9.08 6.76
N ALA A 131 -18.25 9.80 7.34
CA ALA A 131 -18.11 11.22 7.60
C ALA A 131 -17.08 11.46 8.72
N ILE A 132 -16.13 12.35 8.46
CA ILE A 132 -15.12 12.80 9.42
C ILE A 132 -15.13 14.33 9.45
N SER A 133 -15.13 14.91 10.64
CA SER A 133 -15.04 16.36 10.82
C SER A 133 -13.57 16.76 10.96
N GLN A 134 -13.16 17.81 10.26
CA GLN A 134 -11.80 18.34 10.26
C GLN A 134 -11.80 19.80 10.71
N SER A 135 -11.00 20.11 11.72
CA SER A 135 -10.80 21.49 12.20
C SER A 135 -9.70 22.18 11.39
N GLU A 136 -9.83 23.49 11.19
CA GLU A 136 -8.77 24.32 10.58
C GLU A 136 -7.43 24.15 11.32
N ASP A 137 -6.33 24.28 10.57
CA ASP A 137 -4.95 24.23 11.05
C ASP A 137 -4.59 22.97 11.86
N THR A 138 -5.37 21.89 11.69
CA THR A 138 -5.24 20.67 12.50
C THR A 138 -4.79 19.48 11.65
N VAL A 139 -3.99 18.59 12.25
CA VAL A 139 -3.65 17.28 11.70
C VAL A 139 -4.46 16.20 12.42
N SER A 140 -5.27 15.45 11.69
CA SER A 140 -6.04 14.33 12.24
C SER A 140 -5.47 13.00 11.79
N PHE A 141 -5.44 12.02 12.70
CA PHE A 141 -4.86 10.71 12.47
C PHE A 141 -5.93 9.62 12.44
N TYR A 142 -5.82 8.71 11.47
CA TYR A 142 -6.74 7.60 11.30
C TYR A 142 -5.99 6.31 11.02
N THR A 143 -6.42 5.20 11.62
CA THR A 143 -6.06 3.85 11.19
C THR A 143 -7.20 3.23 10.39
N ILE A 144 -6.85 2.22 9.59
CA ILE A 144 -7.80 1.40 8.85
C ILE A 144 -8.11 0.17 9.69
N ASP A 145 -9.38 -0.06 9.97
CA ASP A 145 -9.89 -1.28 10.63
C ASP A 145 -10.98 -1.93 9.76
N VAL A 146 -11.39 -3.14 10.16
CA VAL A 146 -12.52 -3.86 9.55
C VAL A 146 -13.58 -4.11 10.61
N GLN A 147 -14.81 -3.65 10.35
CA GLN A 147 -15.99 -3.90 11.17
C GLN A 147 -17.07 -4.52 10.28
N ASP A 148 -17.60 -5.68 10.68
CA ASP A 148 -18.62 -6.43 9.93
C ASP A 148 -18.27 -6.65 8.45
N GLY A 149 -16.98 -6.85 8.15
CA GLY A 149 -16.46 -7.05 6.79
C GLY A 149 -16.31 -5.77 5.95
N VAL A 150 -16.55 -4.60 6.53
CA VAL A 150 -16.41 -3.28 5.88
C VAL A 150 -15.21 -2.53 6.47
N PHE A 151 -14.44 -1.86 5.61
CA PHE A 151 -13.36 -1.01 6.07
C PHE A 151 -13.88 0.27 6.71
N VAL A 152 -13.32 0.64 7.85
CA VAL A 152 -13.70 1.85 8.60
C VAL A 152 -12.47 2.65 9.02
N ALA A 153 -12.66 3.96 9.18
CA ALA A 153 -11.62 4.87 9.64
C ALA A 153 -11.76 5.03 11.15
N THR A 154 -10.79 4.54 11.90
CA THR A 154 -10.74 4.69 13.35
C THR A 154 -9.83 5.86 13.69
N ALA A 155 -10.37 6.87 14.37
CA ALA A 155 -9.59 8.01 14.82
C ALA A 155 -8.52 7.58 15.83
N LEU A 156 -7.32 8.11 15.69
CA LEU A 156 -6.22 7.90 16.61
C LEU A 156 -5.87 9.20 17.32
N GLU A 157 -5.53 9.08 18.60
CA GLU A 157 -4.85 10.14 19.33
C GLU A 157 -3.44 10.36 18.73
N GLU A 158 -3.01 11.62 18.69
CA GLU A 158 -1.72 12.00 18.10
C GLU A 158 -0.53 11.23 18.72
N ALA A 159 -0.47 11.11 20.04
CA ALA A 159 0.64 10.40 20.71
C ALA A 159 0.72 8.93 20.26
N THR A 160 -0.43 8.27 20.19
CA THR A 160 -0.54 6.89 19.69
C THR A 160 -0.14 6.79 18.21
N ALA A 161 -0.62 7.72 17.37
CA ALA A 161 -0.28 7.75 15.94
C ALA A 161 1.22 7.95 15.71
N LEU A 162 1.85 8.88 16.43
CA LEU A 162 3.29 9.14 16.35
C LEU A 162 4.11 7.93 16.81
N GLN A 163 3.67 7.24 17.87
CA GLN A 163 4.30 5.99 18.30
C GLN A 163 4.23 4.92 17.20
N GLN A 164 3.09 4.78 16.53
CA GLN A 164 2.96 3.83 15.42
C GLN A 164 3.81 4.26 14.21
N LEU A 165 3.84 5.55 13.86
CA LEU A 165 4.66 6.09 12.77
C LEU A 165 6.15 5.87 12.97
N SER A 166 6.64 5.91 14.22
CA SER A 166 8.04 5.58 14.54
C SER A 166 8.43 4.15 14.11
N LYS A 167 7.44 3.26 13.96
CA LYS A 167 7.60 1.86 13.52
C LYS A 167 7.26 1.67 12.03
N MET A 168 6.85 2.73 11.33
CA MET A 168 6.45 2.71 9.92
C MET A 168 7.42 3.54 9.07
N PRO A 169 8.49 2.93 8.55
CA PRO A 169 9.51 3.67 7.80
C PRO A 169 9.03 4.13 6.41
N LEU A 170 7.83 3.72 5.97
CA LEU A 170 7.37 3.83 4.58
C LEU A 170 6.21 4.82 4.45
N LYS A 171 6.53 6.07 4.11
CA LYS A 171 5.53 6.93 3.45
C LYS A 171 5.35 6.44 2.01
N GLN A 172 4.12 6.17 1.59
CA GLN A 172 3.87 5.80 0.18
C GLN A 172 3.97 7.06 -0.69
N HIS A 173 5.05 7.12 -1.47
CA HIS A 173 5.38 8.26 -2.33
C HIS A 173 5.08 8.04 -3.82
N HIS A 174 4.89 6.80 -4.24
CA HIS A 174 4.71 6.44 -5.65
C HIS A 174 3.25 6.49 -6.12
N THR A 175 2.38 7.18 -5.37
CA THR A 175 0.98 7.42 -5.74
C THR A 175 0.73 8.91 -5.79
N ILE A 176 0.16 9.38 -6.90
CA ILE A 176 -0.23 10.77 -7.07
C ILE A 176 -1.64 10.94 -6.47
N SER A 177 -1.73 11.67 -5.36
CA SER A 177 -3.02 12.07 -4.78
C SER A 177 -3.79 12.93 -5.79
N ARG A 178 -5.10 12.67 -5.87
CA ARG A 178 -6.07 13.43 -6.67
C ARG A 178 -7.02 14.25 -5.81
N VAL A 179 -6.83 14.23 -4.49
CA VAL A 179 -7.66 14.99 -3.55
C VAL A 179 -7.51 16.48 -3.86
N SER A 180 -8.62 17.10 -4.25
CA SER A 180 -8.71 18.49 -4.62
C SER A 180 -8.95 19.34 -3.39
N THR A 181 -8.07 20.30 -3.17
CA THR A 181 -8.23 21.36 -2.17
C THR A 181 -8.66 22.68 -2.78
N ARG A 182 -8.94 22.72 -4.10
CA ARG A 182 -9.25 23.97 -4.83
C ARG A 182 -10.50 24.65 -4.32
N SER A 183 -11.50 23.89 -3.90
CA SER A 183 -12.78 24.43 -3.40
C SER A 183 -12.67 25.10 -2.04
N CYS A 184 -11.53 24.95 -1.35
CA CYS A 184 -11.34 25.37 0.04
C CYS A 184 -10.03 26.15 0.24
N ALA A 185 -9.26 26.37 -0.84
CA ALA A 185 -8.20 27.36 -0.84
C ALA A 185 -8.88 28.71 -0.60
N LEU A 186 -8.69 29.24 0.61
CA LEU A 186 -9.21 30.53 1.02
C LEU A 186 -8.76 31.61 0.01
N ASN A 187 -9.69 32.48 -0.38
CA ASN A 187 -9.39 33.78 -0.98
C ASN A 187 -8.58 34.64 0.00
#